data_AF-A0A800K372-F1
#
_entry.id   AF-A0A800K372-F1
#
_cell.length_a   1.000
_cell.length_b   1.000
_cell.length_c   1.000
_cell.angle_alpha   90.00
_cell.angle_beta   90.00
_cell.angle_gamma   90.00
#
_symmetry.space_group_name_H-M   'P 1'
#
loop_
_entity.id
_entity.type
_entity.pdbx_description
1 polymer ?
#
loop_
_entity_poly.entity_id
_entity_poly.type
_entity_poly.pdbx_seq_one_letter_code
_entity_poly.pdbx_strand_id
1 'polypeptide(L)'
;MEIGKTNRLKAARTTEFGFFLVDEEGNEVLLPNAYVSEELKLDDEIDVFIYRDSENRIVATTLKPYVELEEFAYLKVNQVNKFGAFLDWGLLKDLMVPFSEQNERMEEGNSYVIFMFMDESS
;
A
#
# COMPACT_ATOMS: atom_id res chain seq x y z
N MET A 1 11.24 -2.38 9.19
CA MET A 1 10.09 -1.87 8.40
C MET A 1 9.37 -3.03 7.70
N GLU A 2 8.05 -3.10 7.82
CA GLU A 2 7.22 -4.18 7.26
C GLU A 2 6.40 -3.69 6.05
N ILE A 3 6.58 -4.32 4.88
CA ILE A 3 5.79 -4.02 3.68
C ILE A 3 4.39 -4.65 3.82
N GLY A 4 3.37 -3.92 3.39
CA GLY A 4 1.97 -4.33 3.49
C GLY A 4 1.35 -4.06 4.86
N LYS A 5 2.02 -3.31 5.73
CA LYS A 5 1.52 -2.93 7.05
C LYS A 5 1.74 -1.44 7.34
N THR A 6 0.99 -0.92 8.31
CA THR A 6 1.26 0.39 8.89
C THR A 6 2.50 0.35 9.78
N ASN A 7 3.42 1.27 9.53
CA ASN A 7 4.67 1.43 10.28
C ASN A 7 4.70 2.84 10.88
N ARG A 8 5.16 2.95 12.13
CA ARG A 8 5.47 4.24 12.75
C ARG A 8 6.92 4.59 12.48
N LEU A 9 7.17 5.61 11.67
CA LEU A 9 8.50 5.97 11.18
C LEU A 9 8.84 7.42 11.50
N LYS A 10 10.14 7.73 11.59
CA LYS A 10 10.64 9.07 11.91
C LYS A 10 11.01 9.85 10.64
N ALA A 11 10.61 11.11 10.55
CA ALA A 11 10.97 12.00 9.46
C ALA A 11 12.45 12.43 9.55
N ALA A 12 13.32 11.77 8.78
CA ALA A 12 14.77 11.94 8.87
C ALA A 12 15.30 13.11 8.04
N ARG A 13 14.79 13.28 6.82
CA ARG A 13 15.20 14.35 5.90
C ARG A 13 14.11 14.69 4.89
N THR A 14 14.13 15.91 4.41
CA THR A 14 13.23 16.40 3.36
C THR A 14 13.98 16.59 2.04
N THR A 15 13.27 16.44 0.93
CA THR A 15 13.76 16.62 -0.44
C THR A 15 12.69 17.31 -1.28
N GLU A 16 13.00 17.64 -2.53
CA GLU A 16 11.99 18.21 -3.44
C GLU A 16 10.82 17.25 -3.75
N PHE A 17 10.98 15.94 -3.48
CA PHE A 17 9.97 14.91 -3.77
C PHE A 17 9.14 14.48 -2.55
N GLY A 18 9.53 14.90 -1.33
CA GLY A 18 8.90 14.43 -0.09
C GLY A 18 9.88 14.23 1.04
N PHE A 19 9.42 13.53 2.07
CA PHE A 19 10.21 13.17 3.25
C PHE A 19 10.74 11.75 3.12
N PHE A 20 12.00 11.54 3.46
CA PHE A 20 12.50 10.21 3.76
C PHE A 20 12.21 9.92 5.23
N LEU A 21 11.46 8.84 5.44
CA LEU A 21 11.13 8.29 6.74
C LEU A 21 12.08 7.15 7.04
N VAL A 22 12.46 6.99 8.30
CA VAL A 22 13.42 5.98 8.74
C VAL A 22 12.84 5.16 9.90
N ASP A 23 13.13 3.86 9.91
CA ASP A 23 12.87 2.99 11.06
C ASP A 23 14.05 2.96 12.04
N GLU A 24 13.92 2.22 13.14
CA GLU A 24 14.97 2.09 14.16
C GLU A 24 16.24 1.39 13.65
N GLU A 25 16.15 0.61 12.57
CA GLU A 25 17.26 -0.12 11.95
C GLU A 25 18.01 0.72 10.90
N GLY A 26 17.51 1.92 10.58
CA GLY A 26 18.09 2.81 9.59
C GLY A 26 17.60 2.57 8.16
N ASN A 27 16.56 1.75 7.96
CA ASN A 27 15.96 1.57 6.64
C ASN A 27 15.15 2.82 6.27
N GLU A 28 15.38 3.37 5.08
CA GLU A 28 14.69 4.56 4.60
C GLU A 28 13.58 4.24 3.57
N VAL A 29 12.49 5.00 3.60
CA VAL A 29 11.43 4.98 2.59
C VAL A 29 10.94 6.39 2.29
N LEU A 30 10.59 6.67 1.03
CA LEU A 30 10.04 7.97 0.64
C LEU A 30 8.55 8.05 0.96
N LEU A 31 8.13 9.11 1.67
CA LEU A 31 6.77 9.63 1.73
C LEU A 31 6.64 10.78 0.71
N PRO A 32 6.02 10.55 -0.45
CA PRO A 32 5.85 11.57 -1.48
C PRO A 32 5.09 12.81 -1.00
N ASN A 33 5.42 13.99 -1.54
CA ASN A 33 4.75 15.26 -1.21
C ASN A 33 3.22 15.21 -1.26
N ALA A 34 2.65 14.41 -2.15
CA ALA A 34 1.19 14.24 -2.28
C ALA A 34 0.52 13.71 -1.00
N TYR A 35 1.29 13.12 -0.08
CA TYR A 35 0.82 12.49 1.16
C TYR A 35 1.41 13.14 2.42
N VAL A 36 2.18 14.22 2.27
CA VAL A 36 2.77 14.96 3.39
C VAL A 36 1.75 15.96 3.93
N SER A 37 1.50 15.95 5.23
CA SER A 37 0.71 17.01 5.88
C SER A 37 1.56 18.28 6.03
N GLU A 38 0.94 19.45 6.00
CA GLU A 38 1.63 20.73 6.20
C GLU A 38 2.30 20.86 7.60
N GLU A 39 1.89 20.02 8.55
CA GLU A 39 2.37 20.04 9.93
C GLU A 39 3.59 19.15 10.17
N LEU A 40 3.91 18.22 9.25
CA LEU A 40 5.01 17.28 9.41
C LEU A 40 6.38 17.98 9.39
N LYS A 41 7.15 17.84 10.45
CA LYS A 41 8.51 18.39 10.57
C LYS A 41 9.55 17.29 10.64
N LEU A 42 10.81 17.69 10.47
CA LEU A 42 11.94 16.81 10.77
C LEU A 42 11.88 16.37 12.23
N ASP A 43 12.33 15.15 12.47
CA ASP A 43 12.30 14.44 13.74
C ASP A 43 10.92 14.00 14.28
N ASP A 44 9.82 14.40 13.64
CA ASP A 44 8.49 13.90 13.99
C ASP A 44 8.33 12.41 13.62
N GLU A 45 7.46 11.73 14.36
CA GLU A 45 7.03 10.37 14.04
C GLU A 45 5.66 10.39 13.38
N ILE A 46 5.47 9.53 12.38
CA ILE A 46 4.24 9.42 11.62
C ILE A 46 3.91 7.96 11.31
N ASP A 47 2.63 7.61 11.41
CA ASP A 47 2.13 6.31 10.96
C ASP A 47 1.89 6.35 9.45
N VAL A 48 2.54 5.44 8.73
CA VAL A 48 2.44 5.32 7.27
C VAL A 48 2.28 3.88 6.83
N PHE A 49 1.48 3.66 5.80
CA PHE A 49 1.37 2.36 5.15
C PHE A 49 2.50 2.20 4.13
N ILE A 50 3.23 1.08 4.20
CA ILE A 50 4.34 0.78 3.29
C ILE A 50 3.88 -0.19 2.22
N TYR A 51 4.00 0.18 0.94
CA TYR A 51 3.58 -0.68 -0.17
C TYR A 51 4.44 -0.49 -1.41
N ARG A 52 4.17 -1.30 -2.45
CA ARG A 52 4.83 -1.19 -3.75
C ARG A 52 3.95 -0.41 -4.72
N ASP A 53 4.48 0.68 -5.26
CA ASP A 53 3.79 1.49 -6.27
C ASP A 53 3.67 0.79 -7.63
N SER A 54 3.22 1.52 -8.66
CA SER A 54 3.11 1.00 -10.03
C SER A 54 4.45 0.70 -10.70
N GLU A 55 5.55 1.28 -10.19
CA GLU A 55 6.92 1.05 -10.67
C GLU A 55 7.68 0.01 -9.83
N ASN A 56 6.95 -0.73 -8.98
CA ASN A 56 7.49 -1.75 -8.08
C ASN A 56 8.45 -1.21 -7.00
N ARG A 57 8.43 0.10 -6.73
CA ARG A 57 9.25 0.74 -5.70
C ARG A 57 8.54 0.69 -4.36
N ILE A 58 9.30 0.50 -3.29
CA ILE A 58 8.79 0.61 -1.91
C ILE A 58 8.57 2.09 -1.61
N VAL A 59 7.34 2.45 -1.23
CA VAL A 59 6.94 3.81 -0.90
C VAL A 59 6.06 3.82 0.35
N ALA A 60 6.03 4.95 1.04
CA ALA A 60 5.15 5.22 2.17
C ALA A 60 3.96 6.09 1.73
N THR A 61 2.82 5.90 2.37
CA THR A 61 1.65 6.76 2.21
C THR A 61 0.92 6.96 3.53
N THR A 62 0.29 8.12 3.70
CA THR A 62 -0.63 8.42 4.81
C THR A 62 -2.08 8.02 4.49
N LEU A 63 -2.34 7.54 3.27
CA LEU A 63 -3.60 6.90 2.94
C LEU A 63 -3.73 5.60 3.72
N LYS A 64 -4.95 5.33 4.20
CA LYS A 64 -5.26 4.11 4.94
C LYS A 64 -5.88 3.10 3.98
N PRO A 65 -5.20 1.97 3.72
CA PRO A 65 -5.82 0.93 2.93
C PRO A 65 -7.00 0.30 3.69
N TYR A 66 -7.88 -0.35 2.95
CA TYR A 66 -9.01 -1.08 3.53
C TYR A 66 -8.62 -2.46 4.10
N VAL A 67 -7.38 -2.90 3.87
CA VAL A 67 -6.83 -4.18 4.30
C VAL A 67 -5.31 -4.09 4.47
N GLU A 68 -4.77 -4.68 5.53
CA GLU A 68 -3.34 -4.89 5.72
C GLU A 68 -2.94 -6.37 5.52
N LEU A 69 -1.63 -6.62 5.47
CA LEU A 69 -1.08 -7.94 5.19
C LEU A 69 -1.55 -8.93 6.26
N GLU A 70 -1.95 -10.13 5.84
CA GLU A 70 -2.53 -11.19 6.69
C GLU A 70 -3.93 -10.85 7.24
N GLU A 71 -4.67 -9.95 6.60
CA GLU A 71 -6.04 -9.60 6.97
C GLU A 71 -7.07 -9.96 5.88
N PHE A 72 -8.33 -10.05 6.30
CA PHE A 72 -9.48 -10.19 5.41
C PHE A 72 -10.17 -8.84 5.20
N ALA A 73 -10.67 -8.61 3.98
CA ALA A 73 -11.51 -7.45 3.69
C ALA A 73 -12.56 -7.75 2.63
N TYR A 74 -13.64 -6.95 2.62
CA TYR A 74 -14.68 -6.99 1.60
C TYR A 74 -14.49 -5.81 0.64
N LEU A 75 -13.95 -6.09 -0.54
CA LEU A 75 -13.49 -5.07 -1.48
C LEU A 75 -14.24 -5.12 -2.80
N LYS A 76 -14.42 -3.96 -3.43
CA LYS A 76 -15.10 -3.82 -4.72
C LYS A 76 -14.11 -4.00 -5.88
N VAL A 77 -14.53 -4.73 -6.91
CA VAL A 77 -13.78 -4.84 -8.17
C VAL A 77 -13.99 -3.57 -9.00
N ASN A 78 -12.91 -2.83 -9.23
CA ASN A 78 -12.91 -1.64 -10.09
C ASN A 78 -12.85 -2.02 -11.58
N GLN A 79 -12.06 -3.05 -11.92
CA GLN A 79 -11.91 -3.52 -13.30
C GLN A 79 -11.48 -5.00 -13.34
N VAL A 80 -11.75 -5.66 -14.46
CA VAL A 80 -11.23 -6.99 -14.78
C VAL A 80 -10.53 -6.95 -16.13
N ASN A 81 -9.34 -7.55 -16.24
CA ASN A 81 -8.62 -7.66 -17.50
C ASN A 81 -8.09 -9.10 -17.71
N LYS A 82 -7.23 -9.29 -18.73
CA LYS A 82 -6.69 -10.62 -19.07
C LYS A 82 -5.81 -11.26 -17.97
N PHE A 83 -5.38 -10.52 -16.97
CA PHE A 83 -4.51 -10.99 -15.88
C PHE A 83 -5.29 -11.35 -14.61
N GLY A 84 -6.41 -10.65 -14.35
CA GLY A 84 -7.18 -10.83 -13.12
C GLY A 84 -8.15 -9.69 -12.85
N ALA A 85 -8.65 -9.66 -11.63
CA ALA A 85 -9.49 -8.59 -11.09
C ALA A 85 -8.64 -7.60 -10.30
N PHE A 86 -9.03 -6.32 -10.33
CA PHE A 86 -8.35 -5.23 -9.66
C PHE A 86 -9.35 -4.59 -8.71
N LEU A 87 -9.05 -4.65 -7.42
CA LEU A 87 -9.97 -4.28 -6.35
C LEU A 87 -9.56 -2.94 -5.73
N ASP A 88 -10.55 -2.12 -5.44
CA ASP A 88 -10.36 -0.91 -4.63
C ASP A 88 -10.04 -1.32 -3.20
N TRP A 89 -8.85 -0.95 -2.75
CA TRP A 89 -8.37 -1.14 -1.38
C TRP A 89 -7.96 0.18 -0.74
N GLY A 90 -8.39 1.32 -1.29
CA GLY A 90 -8.17 2.65 -0.69
C GLY A 90 -6.86 3.34 -1.08
N LEU A 91 -6.06 2.75 -1.97
CA LEU A 91 -4.80 3.32 -2.46
C LEU A 91 -4.87 3.67 -3.95
N LEU A 92 -3.88 4.45 -4.43
CA LEU A 92 -3.82 4.92 -5.82
C LEU A 92 -3.75 3.78 -6.86
N LYS A 93 -3.09 2.68 -6.50
CA LYS A 93 -2.97 1.48 -7.33
C LYS A 93 -3.94 0.44 -6.79
N ASP A 94 -4.76 -0.17 -7.63
CA ASP A 94 -5.66 -1.26 -7.22
C ASP A 94 -4.91 -2.52 -6.77
N LEU A 95 -5.52 -3.28 -5.87
CA LEU A 95 -5.04 -4.60 -5.44
C LEU A 95 -5.41 -5.65 -6.49
N MET A 96 -4.42 -6.32 -7.07
CA MET A 96 -4.65 -7.34 -8.08
C MET A 96 -4.93 -8.70 -7.44
N VAL A 97 -6.04 -9.33 -7.81
CA VAL A 97 -6.33 -10.73 -7.53
C VAL A 97 -6.20 -11.52 -8.85
N PRO A 98 -5.09 -12.25 -9.07
CA PRO A 98 -4.87 -13.00 -10.30
C PRO A 98 -5.90 -14.12 -10.45
N PHE A 99 -6.15 -14.53 -11.69
CA PHE A 99 -7.11 -15.58 -12.01
C PHE A 99 -6.81 -16.95 -11.39
N SER A 100 -5.57 -17.23 -10.98
CA SER A 100 -5.16 -18.44 -10.28
C SER A 100 -5.60 -18.48 -8.81
N GLU A 101 -5.77 -17.30 -8.20
CA GLU A 101 -6.12 -17.14 -6.78
C GLU A 101 -7.63 -16.86 -6.58
N GLN A 102 -8.42 -16.96 -7.65
CA GLN A 102 -9.87 -16.76 -7.62
C GLN A 102 -10.60 -18.10 -7.57
N ASN A 103 -11.36 -18.34 -6.48
CA ASN A 103 -12.26 -19.49 -6.38
C ASN A 103 -13.36 -19.45 -7.45
N GLU A 104 -13.93 -18.27 -7.67
CA GLU A 104 -14.89 -17.99 -8.74
C GLU A 104 -14.45 -16.71 -9.47
N ARG A 105 -14.80 -16.58 -10.74
CA ARG A 105 -14.44 -15.40 -11.52
C ARG A 105 -15.08 -14.16 -10.90
N MET A 106 -14.22 -13.22 -10.50
CA MET A 106 -14.65 -11.92 -10.02
C MET A 106 -15.16 -11.06 -11.19
N GLU A 107 -16.23 -10.31 -10.95
CA GLU A 107 -16.88 -9.46 -11.94
C GLU A 107 -16.74 -7.98 -11.56
N GLU A 108 -16.54 -7.12 -12.56
CA GLU A 108 -16.46 -5.68 -12.37
C GLU A 108 -17.72 -5.12 -11.70
N GLY A 109 -17.55 -4.23 -10.72
CA GLY A 109 -18.64 -3.62 -9.98
C GLY A 109 -19.14 -4.43 -8.78
N ASN A 110 -18.89 -5.74 -8.73
CA ASN A 110 -19.22 -6.60 -7.58
C ASN A 110 -18.18 -6.45 -6.46
N SER A 111 -18.45 -7.05 -5.29
CA SER A 111 -17.55 -7.04 -4.14
C SER A 111 -17.36 -8.44 -3.57
N TYR A 112 -16.16 -8.71 -3.07
CA TYR A 112 -15.74 -10.05 -2.65
C TYR A 112 -14.94 -9.97 -1.35
N VAL A 113 -15.05 -11.01 -0.53
CA VAL A 113 -14.14 -11.20 0.62
C VAL A 113 -12.82 -11.73 0.08
N ILE A 114 -11.72 -11.05 0.41
CA ILE A 114 -10.35 -11.44 0.06
C ILE A 114 -9.52 -11.62 1.32
N PHE A 115 -8.40 -12.32 1.19
CA PHE A 115 -7.33 -12.38 2.17
C PHE A 115 -6.06 -11.83 1.52
N MET A 116 -5.42 -10.82 2.13
CA MET A 116 -4.19 -10.26 1.58
C MET A 116 -2.98 -11.02 2.11
N PHE A 117 -2.14 -11.52 1.20
CA PHE A 117 -0.88 -12.18 1.53
C PHE A 117 0.23 -11.68 0.59
N MET A 118 1.48 -11.90 1.00
CA MET A 118 2.65 -11.58 0.20
C MET A 118 3.02 -12.81 -0.61
N ASP A 119 3.12 -12.67 -1.93
CA ASP A 119 3.61 -13.75 -2.76
C ASP A 119 5.11 -13.96 -2.48
N GLU A 120 5.47 -15.17 -2.02
CA GLU A 120 6.85 -15.56 -1.73
C GLU A 120 7.71 -15.73 -3.01
N SER A 121 7.08 -15.67 -4.19
CA SER A 121 7.71 -15.96 -5.49
C SER A 121 8.29 -14.72 -6.19
N SER A 122 8.20 -13.52 -5.60
CA SER A 122 8.50 -12.23 -6.25
C SER A 122 9.48 -11.33 -5.50
#